data_AF-A0AAU9BY99-F1
#
_entry.id   AF-A0AAU9BY99-F1
#
_cell.length_a   1.000
_cell.length_b   1.000
_cell.length_c   1.000
_cell.angle_alpha   90.00
_cell.angle_beta   90.00
_cell.angle_gamma   90.00
#
_symmetry.space_group_name_H-M   'P 1'
#
loop_
_entity.id
_entity.type
_entity.pdbx_description
1 polymer ?
#
loop_
_entity_poly.entity_id
_entity_poly.type
_entity_poly.pdbx_seq_one_letter_code
_entity_poly.pdbx_strand_id
1 'polypeptide(L)'
;MPHLSTRVLQGLLTLLLTLFGLLLVTFALSAFSPVDRVLQIVGDHASQSTYDQVRHQLGLDRPLPVQFWHYLQNLAHGDLGTASATGQPVLQDLLHAFPATLELATLALIIGTILGVIAGVLCARYAGSPVDLAIRTLTLLGNSVPIF
;
A
#
# COMPACT_ATOMS: atom_id res chain seq x y z
N MET A 1 -33.28 0.16 -14.57
CA MET A 1 -32.03 0.94 -14.41
C MET A 1 -31.61 1.32 -12.97
N PRO A 2 -32.38 1.13 -11.87
CA PRO A 2 -31.93 1.54 -10.53
C PRO A 2 -30.83 0.64 -9.91
N HIS A 3 -30.56 -0.55 -10.46
CA HIS A 3 -29.55 -1.46 -9.91
C HIS A 3 -28.11 -1.04 -10.19
N LEU A 4 -27.86 -0.23 -11.22
CA LEU A 4 -26.51 0.21 -11.59
C LEU A 4 -26.02 1.31 -10.63
N SER A 5 -26.87 2.30 -10.33
CA SER A 5 -26.53 3.40 -9.42
C SER A 5 -26.29 2.91 -7.99
N THR A 6 -27.08 1.94 -7.50
CA THR A 6 -26.86 1.34 -6.17
C THR A 6 -25.53 0.58 -6.10
N ARG A 7 -25.15 -0.17 -7.14
CA ARG A 7 -23.87 -0.90 -7.18
C ARG A 7 -22.66 0.04 -7.22
N VAL A 8 -22.75 1.11 -8.01
CA VAL A 8 -21.69 2.13 -8.07
C VAL A 8 -21.56 2.85 -6.73
N LEU A 9 -22.68 3.23 -6.10
CA LEU A 9 -22.66 3.87 -4.79
C LEU A 9 -22.07 2.96 -3.71
N GLN A 10 -22.45 1.67 -3.70
CA GLN A 10 -21.88 0.68 -2.80
C GLN A 10 -20.38 0.51 -3.04
N GLY A 11 -19.93 0.44 -4.30
CA GLY A 11 -18.51 0.35 -4.65
C GLY A 11 -17.72 1.56 -4.17
N LEU A 12 -18.23 2.78 -4.42
CA LEU A 12 -17.61 4.02 -3.96
C LEU A 12 -17.55 4.10 -2.44
N LEU A 13 -18.63 3.73 -1.74
CA LEU A 13 -18.65 3.71 -0.28
C LEU A 13 -17.64 2.71 0.27
N THR A 14 -17.56 1.51 -0.32
CA THR A 14 -16.61 0.48 0.08
C THR A 14 -15.18 0.93 -0.14
N LEU A 15 -14.88 1.54 -1.29
CA LEU A 15 -13.57 2.12 -1.59
C LEU A 15 -13.20 3.21 -0.57
N LEU A 16 -14.10 4.16 -0.32
CA LEU A 16 -13.87 5.24 0.65
C LEU A 16 -13.62 4.71 2.06
N LEU A 17 -14.42 3.75 2.53
CA LEU A 17 -14.24 3.12 3.83
C LEU A 17 -12.91 2.36 3.92
N THR A 18 -12.54 1.66 2.85
CA THR A 18 -11.28 0.90 2.79
C THR A 18 -10.08 1.83 2.81
N LEU A 19 -10.10 2.91 2.01
CA LEU A 19 -9.05 3.92 1.98
C LEU A 19 -8.96 4.67 3.31
N PHE A 20 -10.09 5.05 3.88
CA PHE A 20 -10.12 5.68 5.20
C PHE A 20 -9.53 4.77 6.28
N GLY A 21 -9.93 3.49 6.29
CA GLY A 21 -9.37 2.48 7.19
C GLY A 21 -7.87 2.31 7.00
N LEU A 22 -7.40 2.24 5.75
CA LEU A 22 -5.97 2.18 5.42
C LEU A 22 -5.23 3.40 5.96
N LEU A 23 -5.71 4.61 5.68
CA LEU A 23 -5.09 5.86 6.14
C LEU A 23 -5.07 5.96 7.67
N LEU A 24 -6.14 5.50 8.34
CA LEU A 24 -6.20 5.47 9.79
C LEU A 24 -5.18 4.49 10.36
N VAL A 25 -5.08 3.29 9.78
CA VAL A 25 -4.12 2.27 10.22
C VAL A 25 -2.68 2.73 9.97
N THR A 26 -2.36 3.26 8.80
CA THR A 26 -1.01 3.75 8.48
C THR A 26 -0.62 4.94 9.36
N PHE A 27 -1.56 5.88 9.60
CA PHE A 27 -1.35 6.96 10.55
C PHE A 27 -1.12 6.43 11.96
N ALA A 28 -1.93 5.49 12.44
CA ALA A 28 -1.76 4.90 13.77
C ALA A 28 -0.41 4.19 13.90
N LEU A 29 0.02 3.42 12.90
CA LEU A 29 1.33 2.78 12.89
C LEU A 29 2.47 3.80 12.95
N SER A 30 2.32 4.95 12.27
CA SER A 30 3.29 6.04 12.34
C SER A 30 3.27 6.79 13.68
N ALA A 31 2.08 7.08 14.22
CA ALA A 31 1.89 7.83 15.46
C ALA A 31 2.30 7.04 16.70
N PHE A 32 2.11 5.72 16.69
CA PHE A 32 2.52 4.80 17.76
C PHE A 32 3.87 4.13 17.48
N SER A 33 4.58 4.55 16.43
CA SER A 33 5.92 4.06 16.15
C SER A 33 6.83 4.35 17.35
N PRO A 34 7.65 3.38 17.80
CA PRO A 34 8.62 3.61 18.86
C PRO A 34 9.77 4.53 18.42
N VAL A 35 9.86 4.83 17.12
CA VAL A 35 10.92 5.66 16.54
C VAL A 35 10.54 7.14 16.60
N ASP A 36 11.37 7.95 17.25
CA ASP A 36 11.16 9.40 17.35
C ASP A 36 11.50 10.09 16.02
N ARG A 37 10.46 10.59 15.34
CA ARG A 37 10.59 11.33 14.07
C ARG A 37 11.40 12.61 14.19
N VAL A 38 11.37 13.26 15.36
CA VAL A 38 12.16 14.49 15.58
C VAL A 38 13.64 14.12 15.57
N LEU A 39 14.04 13.09 16.31
CA LEU A 39 15.44 12.64 16.37
C LEU A 39 15.96 12.13 15.03
N GLN A 40 15.12 11.55 14.18
CA GLN A 40 15.52 11.18 12.82
C GLN A 40 15.89 12.40 11.96
N ILE A 41 15.30 13.57 12.23
CA ILE A 41 15.56 14.80 11.48
C ILE A 41 16.72 15.58 12.09
N VAL A 42 16.75 15.74 13.41
CA VAL A 42 17.74 16.58 14.11
C VAL A 42 19.00 15.82 14.56
N GLY A 43 18.94 14.49 14.59
CA GLY A 43 19.98 13.60 15.10
C GLY A 43 20.00 13.49 16.63
N ASP A 44 20.62 12.42 17.13
CA ASP A 44 20.65 12.08 18.57
C ASP A 44 21.40 13.10 19.46
N HIS A 45 22.17 14.02 18.85
CA HIS A 45 22.99 15.00 19.55
C HIS A 45 22.40 16.43 19.51
N ALA A 46 21.17 16.59 19.03
CA ALA A 46 20.54 17.90 18.95
C ALA A 46 20.29 18.50 20.35
N SER A 47 20.38 19.83 20.46
CA SER A 47 20.01 20.52 21.69
C SER A 47 18.52 20.37 21.97
N GLN A 48 18.12 20.35 23.25
CA GLN A 48 16.72 20.28 23.65
C GLN A 48 15.85 21.37 22.99
N SER A 49 16.40 22.58 22.86
CA SER A 49 15.73 23.69 22.20
C SER A 49 15.42 23.42 20.72
N THR A 50 16.34 22.75 20.01
CA THR A 50 16.16 22.37 18.59
C THR A 50 15.14 21.25 18.48
N TYR A 51 15.19 20.27 19.39
CA TYR A 51 14.20 19.20 19.47
C TYR A 51 12.79 19.76 19.66
N ASP A 52 12.57 20.61 20.67
CA ASP A 52 11.25 21.16 20.98
C ASP A 52 10.72 22.04 19.83
N GLN A 53 11.61 22.79 19.17
CA GLN A 53 11.27 23.60 18.01
C GLN A 53 10.81 22.76 16.83
N VAL A 54 11.54 21.69 16.47
CA VAL A 54 11.17 20.79 15.38
C VAL A 54 9.91 19.98 15.73
N ARG A 55 9.78 19.54 16.98
CA ARG A 55 8.58 18.85 17.47
C ARG A 55 7.31 19.70 17.26
N HIS A 56 7.39 20.99 17.58
CA HIS A 56 6.29 21.93 17.38
C HIS A 56 6.06 22.24 15.89
N GLN A 57 7.12 22.35 15.07
CA GLN A 57 6.99 22.54 13.62
C GLN A 57 6.29 21.36 12.93
N LEU A 58 6.55 20.14 13.40
CA LEU A 58 5.90 18.92 12.92
C LEU A 58 4.49 18.71 13.50
N GLY A 59 4.05 19.57 14.42
CA GLY A 59 2.74 19.47 15.08
C GLY A 59 2.58 18.25 16.00
N LEU A 60 3.69 17.64 16.45
CA LEU A 60 3.69 16.44 17.30
C LEU A 60 3.34 16.74 18.76
N ASP A 61 3.21 18.02 19.10
CA ASP A 61 2.68 18.56 20.35
C ASP A 61 1.14 18.61 20.36
N ARG A 62 0.48 18.46 19.20
CA ARG A 62 -0.98 18.56 19.06
C ARG A 62 -1.68 17.23 19.39
N PRO A 63 -2.97 17.25 19.78
CA PRO A 63 -3.75 16.03 19.94
C PRO A 63 -3.80 15.18 18.66
N LEU A 64 -3.79 13.84 18.79
CA LEU A 64 -3.81 12.91 17.66
C LEU A 64 -4.91 13.18 16.61
N PRO A 65 -6.15 13.52 16.98
CA PRO A 65 -7.18 13.84 15.98
C PRO A 65 -6.82 15.05 15.10
N VAL A 66 -6.14 16.04 15.67
CA VAL A 66 -5.67 17.24 14.94
C VAL A 66 -4.53 16.87 14.00
N GLN A 67 -3.59 16.04 14.47
CA GLN A 67 -2.51 15.51 13.64
C GLN A 67 -3.06 14.70 12.44
N PHE A 68 -4.05 13.84 12.67
CA PHE A 68 -4.68 13.07 11.61
C PHE A 68 -5.43 13.96 10.61
N TRP A 69 -6.12 14.99 11.09
CA TRP A 69 -6.79 15.96 10.22
C TRP A 69 -5.80 16.70 9.31
N HIS A 70 -4.68 17.18 9.86
CA HIS A 70 -3.62 17.80 9.05
C HIS A 70 -3.00 16.82 8.05
N TYR A 71 -2.79 15.57 8.46
CA TYR A 71 -2.34 14.51 7.55
C TYR A 71 -3.29 14.34 6.36
N LEU A 72 -4.60 14.25 6.61
CA LEU A 72 -5.61 14.17 5.53
C LEU A 72 -5.62 15.40 4.64
N GLN A 73 -5.50 16.61 5.22
CA GLN A 73 -5.44 17.85 4.45
C GLN A 73 -4.24 17.89 3.52
N ASN A 74 -3.05 17.57 4.02
CA ASN A 74 -1.82 17.54 3.22
C ASN A 74 -1.95 16.53 2.08
N LEU A 75 -2.44 15.33 2.39
CA LEU A 75 -2.65 14.28 1.40
C LEU A 75 -3.63 14.70 0.30
N ALA A 76 -4.70 15.40 0.67
CA ALA A 76 -5.68 15.94 -0.29
C ALA A 76 -5.10 17.01 -1.23
N HIS A 77 -4.02 17.70 -0.81
CA HIS A 77 -3.28 18.65 -1.64
C HIS A 77 -2.12 18.00 -2.40
N GLY A 78 -1.95 16.68 -2.29
CA GLY A 78 -0.86 15.93 -2.93
C GLY A 78 0.46 15.96 -2.17
N ASP A 79 0.47 16.49 -0.94
CA ASP A 79 1.64 16.44 -0.08
C ASP A 79 1.65 15.13 0.72
N LEU A 80 2.52 14.22 0.32
CA LEU A 80 2.74 12.92 0.97
C LEU A 80 3.71 13.02 2.16
N GLY A 81 4.31 14.18 2.38
CA GLY A 81 5.34 14.41 3.38
C GLY A 81 6.71 13.85 3.01
N THR A 82 7.58 13.82 4.01
CA THR A 82 8.94 13.28 3.91
C THR A 82 9.02 11.90 4.58
N ALA A 83 9.76 11.00 3.96
CA ALA A 83 9.99 9.67 4.49
C ALA A 83 10.95 9.73 5.68
N SER A 84 10.50 9.22 6.82
CA SER A 84 11.29 9.09 8.06
C SER A 84 12.62 8.34 7.89
N ALA A 85 12.70 7.40 6.94
CA ALA A 85 13.87 6.56 6.74
C ALA A 85 14.95 7.19 5.85
N THR A 86 14.55 7.88 4.77
CA THR A 86 15.45 8.43 3.76
C THR A 86 15.63 9.95 3.89
N GLY A 87 14.73 10.63 4.61
CA GLY A 87 14.67 12.08 4.70
C GLY A 87 14.20 12.78 3.41
N GLN A 88 13.83 12.02 2.38
CA GLN A 88 13.40 12.54 1.08
C GLN A 88 11.86 12.66 0.99
N PRO A 89 11.31 13.46 0.07
CA PRO A 89 9.88 13.47 -0.21
C PRO A 89 9.39 12.07 -0.61
N VAL A 90 8.31 11.59 0.01
CA VAL A 90 7.75 10.24 -0.25
C VAL A 90 7.41 10.06 -1.74
N LEU A 91 6.94 11.13 -2.40
CA LEU A 91 6.63 11.10 -3.82
C LEU A 91 7.83 10.74 -4.69
N GLN A 92 9.03 11.19 -4.31
CA GLN A 92 10.25 10.92 -5.07
C GLN A 92 10.65 9.44 -4.94
N ASP A 93 10.58 8.89 -3.74
CA ASP A 93 10.83 7.46 -3.48
C ASP A 93 9.84 6.59 -4.27
N LEU A 94 8.55 6.98 -4.30
CA LEU A 94 7.53 6.29 -5.09
C LEU A 94 7.83 6.35 -6.58
N LEU A 95 8.14 7.53 -7.14
CA LEU A 95 8.45 7.69 -8.56
C LEU A 95 9.71 6.91 -8.97
N HIS A 96 10.64 6.69 -8.05
CA HIS A 96 11.83 5.89 -8.30
C HIS A 96 11.51 4.39 -8.37
N ALA A 97 10.65 3.89 -7.46
CA ALA A 97 10.29 2.47 -7.38
C ALA A 97 9.17 2.05 -8.36
N PHE A 98 8.32 2.99 -8.77
CA PHE A 98 7.13 2.73 -9.58
C PHE A 98 7.43 2.09 -10.95
N PRO A 99 8.45 2.53 -11.72
CA PRO A 99 8.77 1.90 -13.01
C PRO A 99 9.12 0.42 -12.89
N ALA A 100 9.93 0.05 -11.90
CA ALA A 100 10.29 -1.35 -11.66
C ALA A 100 9.07 -2.19 -11.28
N THR A 101 8.16 -1.64 -10.46
CA THR A 101 6.90 -2.30 -10.10
C THR A 101 6.02 -2.53 -11.33
N LEU A 102 5.89 -1.52 -12.20
CA LEU A 102 5.14 -1.64 -13.45
C LEU A 102 5.75 -2.67 -14.39
N GLU A 103 7.07 -2.68 -14.53
CA GLU A 103 7.77 -3.65 -15.37
C GLU A 103 7.51 -5.08 -14.87
N LEU A 104 7.74 -5.33 -13.59
CA LEU A 104 7.52 -6.64 -12.98
C LEU A 104 6.06 -7.07 -13.05
N ALA A 105 5.11 -6.19 -12.71
CA ALA A 105 3.68 -6.49 -12.76
C ALA A 105 3.22 -6.80 -14.19
N THR A 106 3.71 -6.05 -15.18
CA THR A 106 3.36 -6.25 -16.58
C THR A 106 3.91 -7.57 -17.10
N LEU A 107 5.17 -7.89 -16.83
CA LEU A 107 5.78 -9.16 -17.22
C LEU A 107 5.11 -10.35 -16.53
N ALA A 108 4.84 -10.24 -15.23
CA ALA A 108 4.11 -11.26 -14.47
C ALA A 108 2.71 -11.50 -15.04
N LEU A 109 1.99 -10.42 -15.41
CA LEU A 109 0.67 -10.52 -16.02
C LEU A 109 0.74 -11.22 -17.39
N ILE A 110 1.70 -10.84 -18.25
CA ILE A 110 1.85 -11.44 -19.57
C ILE A 110 2.18 -12.93 -19.44
N ILE A 111 3.23 -13.27 -18.69
CA ILE A 111 3.69 -14.65 -18.53
C ILE A 111 2.61 -15.48 -17.83
N GLY A 112 2.06 -14.97 -16.73
CA GLY A 112 1.00 -15.64 -15.97
C GLY A 112 -0.26 -15.87 -16.78
N THR A 113 -0.66 -14.91 -17.62
CA THR A 113 -1.83 -15.07 -18.51
C THR A 113 -1.55 -16.12 -19.59
N ILE A 114 -0.40 -16.06 -20.26
CA ILE A 114 -0.05 -17.02 -21.31
C ILE A 114 -0.02 -18.45 -20.75
N LEU A 115 0.74 -18.66 -19.66
CA LEU A 115 0.86 -19.97 -19.03
C LEU A 115 -0.47 -20.44 -18.43
N GLY A 116 -1.20 -19.54 -17.77
CA GLY A 116 -2.50 -19.83 -17.18
C GLY A 116 -3.55 -20.24 -18.20
N VAL A 117 -3.62 -19.55 -19.36
CA VAL A 117 -4.52 -19.90 -20.45
C VAL A 117 -4.15 -21.26 -21.06
N ILE A 118 -2.87 -21.51 -21.34
CA ILE A 118 -2.42 -22.79 -21.88
C ILE A 118 -2.76 -23.94 -20.91
N ALA A 119 -2.42 -23.79 -19.63
CA ALA A 119 -2.72 -24.77 -18.60
C ALA A 119 -4.24 -25.00 -18.45
N GLY A 120 -5.04 -23.93 -18.47
CA GLY A 120 -6.49 -24.00 -18.42
C GLY A 120 -7.10 -24.74 -19.61
N VAL A 121 -6.60 -24.48 -20.83
CA VAL A 121 -7.04 -25.18 -22.05
C VAL A 121 -6.66 -26.67 -22.01
N LEU A 122 -5.45 -27.01 -21.56
CA LEU A 122 -5.01 -28.40 -21.41
C LEU A 122 -5.84 -29.16 -20.36
N CYS A 123 -6.09 -28.52 -19.22
CA CYS A 123 -6.96 -29.03 -18.15
C CYS A 123 -8.38 -29.32 -18.67
N ALA A 124 -8.96 -28.39 -19.45
CA ALA A 124 -10.28 -28.57 -20.04
C ALA A 124 -10.32 -29.67 -21.11
N ARG A 125 -9.28 -29.78 -21.96
CA ARG A 125 -9.20 -30.78 -23.03
C ARG A 125 -8.98 -32.20 -22.49
N TYR A 126 -8.14 -32.36 -21.47
CA TYR A 126 -7.76 -33.65 -20.90
C TYR A 126 -8.39 -33.87 -19.52
N ALA A 127 -9.63 -33.43 -19.33
CA ALA A 127 -10.34 -33.51 -18.06
C ALA A 127 -10.37 -34.95 -17.50
N GLY A 128 -10.07 -35.10 -16.21
CA GLY A 128 -10.00 -36.39 -15.51
C GLY A 128 -8.71 -37.19 -15.75
N SER A 129 -7.78 -36.69 -16.55
CA SER A 129 -6.48 -37.35 -16.79
C SER A 129 -5.44 -36.99 -15.71
N PRO A 130 -4.30 -37.71 -15.64
CA PRO A 130 -3.18 -37.33 -14.79
C PRO A 130 -2.62 -35.93 -15.08
N VAL A 131 -2.73 -35.44 -16.33
CA VAL A 131 -2.31 -34.09 -16.71
C VAL A 131 -3.19 -33.03 -16.06
N ASP A 132 -4.51 -33.24 -16.09
CA ASP A 132 -5.48 -32.39 -15.40
C ASP A 132 -5.22 -32.37 -13.89
N LEU A 133 -5.06 -33.55 -13.26
CA LEU A 133 -4.76 -33.64 -11.83
C LEU A 133 -3.46 -32.91 -11.45
N ALA A 134 -2.41 -33.05 -12.27
CA ALA A 134 -1.13 -32.36 -12.04
C ALA A 134 -1.27 -30.84 -12.11
N ILE A 135 -1.93 -30.32 -13.16
CA ILE A 135 -2.15 -28.88 -13.34
C ILE A 135 -2.98 -28.32 -12.18
N ARG A 136 -4.11 -28.96 -11.84
CA ARG A 136 -4.96 -28.52 -10.72
C ARG A 136 -4.23 -28.50 -9.40
N THR A 137 -3.45 -29.54 -9.11
CA THR A 137 -2.69 -29.63 -7.86
C THR A 137 -1.65 -28.50 -7.80
N LEU A 138 -0.92 -28.26 -8.89
CA LEU A 138 0.04 -27.18 -8.96
C LEU A 138 -0.62 -25.80 -8.80
N THR A 139 -1.77 -25.56 -9.45
CA THR A 139 -2.52 -24.31 -9.31
C THR A 139 -3.04 -24.11 -7.89
N LEU A 140 -3.52 -25.17 -7.23
CA LEU A 140 -3.98 -25.10 -5.84
C LEU A 140 -2.82 -24.78 -4.89
N LEU A 141 -1.68 -25.45 -5.05
CA LEU A 141 -0.49 -25.15 -4.26
C LEU A 141 -0.04 -23.71 -4.48
N GLY A 142 0.03 -23.26 -5.75
CA GLY A 142 0.41 -21.89 -6.09
C GLY A 142 -0.52 -20.83 -5.48
N ASN A 143 -1.84 -21.06 -5.45
CA ASN A 143 -2.79 -20.15 -4.80
C ASN A 143 -2.74 -20.20 -3.27
N SER A 144 -2.21 -21.29 -2.70
CA SER A 144 -2.11 -21.49 -1.25
C SER A 144 -0.78 -20.98 -0.67
N VAL A 145 0.24 -20.79 -1.50
CA VAL A 145 1.50 -20.18 -1.08
C VAL A 145 1.26 -18.69 -0.86
N PRO A 146 1.54 -18.16 0.34
CA PRO A 146 1.40 -16.74 0.56
C PRO A 146 2.41 -15.93 -0.25
N ILE A 147 1.99 -14.77 -0.75
CA ILE A 147 2.75 -13.93 -1.69
C ILE A 147 3.66 -12.93 -0.94
N PHE A 148 4.26 -13.33 0.19
CA PHE A 148 5.11 -12.44 0.99
C PHE A 148 6.55 -12.38 0.46
#